data_AF-A0A3E2WQI9-F1
#
_entry.id   AF-A0A3E2WQI9-F1
#
_cell.length_a   1.000
_cell.length_b   1.000
_cell.length_c   1.000
_cell.angle_alpha   90.00
_cell.angle_beta   90.00
_cell.angle_gamma   90.00
#
_symmetry.space_group_name_H-M   'P 1'
#
loop_
_entity.id
_entity.type
_entity.pdbx_description
1 polymer ?
#
loop_
_entity_poly.entity_id
_entity_poly.type
_entity_poly.pdbx_seq_one_letter_code
_entity_poly.pdbx_strand_id
1 'polypeptide(L)'
;MKKRIAALLCAAMMAVTLAACTSEGPGKEASEPAADSGQAKTEEGKSAEEITLGVSFGQNVHPFFVAMQKGIEKACEDYNVKKCNVLSADSSLETQNSQLENLVTMGCDAILLNPYDSEGVVNAVSDAVNGGVGVFTMDVDCEGSLAFVASDNREIGKMLAEYVIEKLDGKGKIAIIDGITVSSLKDRTEGFMEVLKESGIEIVAEQQTAHARDTALASAENILQANPDIDAFVGINENSGMAILSAATSANLKDLLITTVDATSENMAAIRDGKVAVGVSQDPYQMGYKAVEQALAWCEGKDVEKFIEVPVEYMDKDNIQEFIDREKGYGVEVE
;
A
#
# COMPACT_ATOMS: atom_id res chain seq x y z
N MET A 1 13.60 62.61 -37.64
CA MET A 1 15.02 63.04 -37.72
C MET A 1 15.85 61.90 -38.31
N LYS A 2 16.61 62.20 -39.38
CA LYS A 2 17.83 61.57 -39.97
C LYS A 2 18.10 60.07 -39.63
N LYS A 3 18.11 59.15 -40.61
CA LYS A 3 19.24 58.76 -41.52
C LYS A 3 20.48 58.29 -40.72
N ARG A 4 21.26 57.23 -41.01
CA ARG A 4 21.40 56.21 -42.08
C ARG A 4 22.78 55.51 -41.81
N ILE A 5 22.98 54.29 -42.33
CA ILE A 5 24.26 53.72 -42.88
C ILE A 5 25.31 53.25 -41.83
N ALA A 6 25.61 51.94 -41.70
CA ALA A 6 26.49 51.06 -42.54
C ALA A 6 27.98 51.48 -42.47
N ALA A 7 29.03 50.67 -42.58
CA ALA A 7 29.36 49.25 -42.63
C ALA A 7 30.93 49.21 -42.67
N LEU A 8 31.50 48.00 -42.70
CA LEU A 8 32.87 47.58 -43.07
C LEU A 8 33.87 47.41 -41.91
N LEU A 9 34.68 46.35 -41.76
CA LEU A 9 35.08 45.07 -42.42
C LEU A 9 36.63 45.00 -42.40
N CYS A 10 37.12 43.75 -42.39
CA CYS A 10 38.50 43.28 -42.61
C CYS A 10 39.37 43.14 -41.35
N ALA A 11 40.13 42.07 -41.10
CA ALA A 11 40.31 40.76 -41.73
C ALA A 11 41.20 39.94 -40.76
N ALA A 12 40.88 38.66 -40.50
CA ALA A 12 41.60 37.46 -40.95
C ALA A 12 42.77 36.94 -40.07
N MET A 13 42.60 35.70 -39.57
CA MET A 13 43.55 34.55 -39.48
C MET A 13 42.99 33.58 -38.41
N MET A 14 42.37 32.43 -38.69
CA MET A 14 42.69 31.24 -39.50
C MET A 14 43.72 30.29 -38.85
N ALA A 15 43.23 29.27 -38.15
CA ALA A 15 43.77 27.92 -37.93
C ALA A 15 42.62 27.14 -37.25
N VAL A 16 41.85 26.23 -37.86
CA VAL A 16 42.11 24.97 -38.59
C VAL A 16 42.96 23.98 -37.80
N THR A 17 42.29 23.08 -37.09
CA THR A 17 42.68 21.66 -37.01
C THR A 17 41.42 20.80 -37.10
N LEU A 18 41.36 20.00 -38.18
CA LEU A 18 40.43 18.89 -38.40
C LEU A 18 40.93 17.62 -37.69
N ALA A 19 39.99 16.84 -37.16
CA ALA A 19 39.93 15.38 -37.25
C ALA A 19 38.42 15.01 -37.14
N ALA A 20 37.70 14.85 -38.26
CA ALA A 20 37.46 13.61 -39.04
C ALA A 20 36.67 12.55 -38.24
N CYS A 21 35.33 12.51 -38.39
CA CYS A 21 34.50 11.59 -39.24
C CYS A 21 34.24 10.22 -38.56
N THR A 22 33.01 9.75 -38.33
CA THR A 22 31.96 9.23 -39.27
C THR A 22 30.67 8.92 -38.48
N SER A 23 29.46 9.46 -38.75
CA SER A 23 28.39 9.17 -39.76
C SER A 23 27.40 8.00 -39.46
N GLU A 24 26.11 8.37 -39.30
CA GLU A 24 24.81 7.66 -39.56
C GLU A 24 24.45 6.40 -38.73
N GLY A 25 23.25 6.18 -38.18
CA GLY A 25 21.90 6.77 -38.30
C GLY A 25 20.96 6.26 -37.17
N PRO A 26 19.63 6.48 -37.23
CA PRO A 26 18.75 6.48 -36.06
C PRO A 26 18.14 5.10 -35.74
N GLY A 27 18.43 4.58 -34.55
CA GLY A 27 17.78 3.39 -33.96
C GLY A 27 16.85 3.82 -32.83
N LYS A 28 15.56 3.68 -33.06
CA LYS A 28 14.48 3.94 -32.11
C LYS A 28 14.34 2.69 -31.23
N GLU A 29 15.02 2.66 -30.09
CA GLU A 29 14.73 1.70 -29.03
C GLU A 29 13.98 2.44 -27.92
N ALA A 30 12.81 1.90 -27.58
CA ALA A 30 12.00 2.35 -26.47
C ALA A 30 12.78 2.05 -25.19
N SER A 31 13.20 3.09 -24.49
CA SER A 31 13.69 2.98 -23.12
C SER A 31 12.49 2.70 -22.22
N GLU A 32 12.47 1.51 -21.62
CA GLU A 32 11.75 1.27 -20.36
C GLU A 32 12.15 2.36 -19.34
N PRO A 33 11.24 2.82 -18.47
CA PRO A 33 11.58 3.81 -17.48
C PRO A 33 12.56 3.19 -16.49
N ALA A 34 13.77 3.75 -16.43
CA ALA A 34 14.70 3.48 -15.34
C ALA A 34 14.00 3.85 -14.03
N ALA A 35 13.97 2.91 -13.08
CA ALA A 35 13.60 3.17 -11.71
C ALA A 35 14.50 4.29 -11.18
N ASP A 36 13.93 5.49 -11.04
CA ASP A 36 14.58 6.64 -10.41
C ASP A 36 14.64 6.34 -8.91
N SER A 37 15.75 5.77 -8.45
CA SER A 37 16.04 5.48 -7.04
C SER A 37 16.04 6.77 -6.22
N GLY A 38 15.42 6.75 -5.03
CA GLY A 38 15.38 7.91 -4.14
C GLY A 38 16.81 8.36 -3.77
N GLN A 39 17.12 9.65 -3.93
CA GLN A 39 18.49 10.17 -3.77
C GLN A 39 19.05 9.94 -2.35
N ALA A 40 20.23 9.32 -2.28
CA ALA A 40 21.01 9.15 -1.06
C ALA A 40 21.43 10.49 -0.42
N LYS A 41 21.53 10.52 0.91
CA LYS A 41 22.05 11.65 1.69
C LYS A 41 23.57 11.78 1.50
N THR A 42 24.07 12.96 1.11
CA THR A 42 25.50 13.22 0.80
C THR A 42 26.43 13.49 2.00
N GLU A 43 26.03 13.14 3.24
CA GLU A 43 26.88 13.26 4.43
C GLU A 43 27.46 11.89 4.85
N GLU A 44 28.54 11.86 5.64
CA GLU A 44 29.07 10.62 6.24
C GLU A 44 27.94 9.87 6.97
N GLY A 45 27.63 8.65 6.52
CA GLY A 45 26.48 7.87 6.99
C GLY A 45 26.51 7.66 8.51
N LYS A 46 25.35 7.83 9.15
CA LYS A 46 25.18 7.63 10.60
C LYS A 46 25.04 6.16 10.94
N SER A 47 25.56 5.75 12.10
CA SER A 47 25.25 4.42 12.63
C SER A 47 23.84 4.36 13.21
N ALA A 48 23.22 3.17 13.23
CA ALA A 48 21.84 3.00 13.70
C ALA A 48 21.58 3.49 15.14
N GLU A 49 22.58 3.45 16.02
CA GLU A 49 22.47 3.95 17.40
C GLU A 49 22.38 5.49 17.49
N GLU A 50 22.90 6.19 16.48
CA GLU A 50 22.92 7.66 16.40
C GLU A 50 21.68 8.22 15.71
N ILE A 51 20.97 7.39 14.95
CA ILE A 51 19.78 7.75 14.19
C ILE A 51 18.60 7.99 15.14
N THR A 52 17.90 9.10 14.91
CA THR A 52 16.63 9.42 15.58
C THR A 52 15.47 9.22 14.61
N LEU A 53 14.60 8.25 14.88
CA LEU A 53 13.41 7.97 14.09
C LEU A 53 12.16 8.63 14.69
N GLY A 54 11.35 9.23 13.83
CA GLY A 54 9.97 9.61 14.13
C GLY A 54 9.00 8.66 13.45
N VAL A 55 7.86 8.39 14.08
CA VAL A 55 6.75 7.64 13.47
C VAL A 55 5.47 8.42 13.69
N SER A 56 4.69 8.61 12.64
CA SER A 56 3.35 9.21 12.73
C SER A 56 2.34 8.34 11.99
N PHE A 57 1.44 7.72 12.76
CA PHE A 57 0.28 7.02 12.25
C PHE A 57 -0.90 7.96 12.08
N GLY A 58 -1.70 7.79 11.03
CA GLY A 58 -2.98 8.49 10.89
C GLY A 58 -3.98 8.08 11.97
N GLN A 59 -3.94 6.81 12.36
CA GLN A 59 -4.64 6.21 13.50
C GLN A 59 -3.89 4.98 13.99
N ASN A 60 -4.06 4.57 15.25
CA ASN A 60 -3.39 3.38 15.79
C ASN A 60 -4.29 2.43 16.59
N VAL A 61 -5.62 2.60 16.52
CA VAL A 61 -6.57 1.78 17.29
C VAL A 61 -6.90 0.45 16.60
N HIS A 62 -6.82 0.40 15.27
CA HIS A 62 -7.11 -0.81 14.51
C HIS A 62 -5.97 -1.84 14.67
N PRO A 63 -6.27 -3.14 14.85
CA PRO A 63 -5.26 -4.20 15.00
C PRO A 63 -4.13 -4.20 13.96
N PHE A 64 -4.46 -3.82 12.73
CA PHE A 64 -3.50 -3.66 11.63
C PHE A 64 -2.34 -2.71 12.01
N PHE A 65 -2.66 -1.52 12.54
CA PHE A 65 -1.64 -0.53 12.93
C PHE A 65 -0.91 -0.93 14.21
N VAL A 66 -1.55 -1.68 15.10
CA VAL A 66 -0.88 -2.26 16.29
C VAL A 66 0.19 -3.27 15.86
N ALA A 67 -0.12 -4.16 14.92
CA ALA A 67 0.85 -5.09 14.35
C ALA A 67 1.99 -4.36 13.63
N MET A 68 1.66 -3.30 12.87
CA MET A 68 2.66 -2.45 12.20
C MET A 68 3.62 -1.79 13.19
N GLN A 69 3.09 -1.20 14.27
CA GLN A 69 3.92 -0.61 15.32
C GLN A 69 4.85 -1.65 15.96
N LYS A 70 4.36 -2.87 16.21
CA LYS A 70 5.21 -3.96 16.73
C LYS A 70 6.34 -4.35 15.78
N GLY A 71 6.11 -4.27 14.47
CA GLY A 71 7.14 -4.46 13.44
C GLY A 71 8.24 -3.39 13.53
N ILE A 72 7.83 -2.13 13.66
CA ILE A 72 8.75 -1.00 13.87
C ILE A 72 9.57 -1.18 15.16
N GLU A 73 8.91 -1.51 16.27
CA GLU A 73 9.55 -1.73 17.56
C GLU A 73 10.58 -2.86 17.47
N LYS A 74 10.23 -3.99 16.86
CA LYS A 74 11.16 -5.11 16.66
C LYS A 74 12.36 -4.69 15.82
N ALA A 75 12.15 -3.99 14.70
CA ALA A 75 13.26 -3.55 13.86
C ALA A 75 14.18 -2.58 14.62
N CYS A 76 13.61 -1.66 15.41
CA CYS A 76 14.40 -0.78 16.27
C CYS A 76 15.28 -1.57 17.25
N GLU A 77 14.75 -2.65 17.84
CA GLU A 77 15.55 -3.54 18.70
C GLU A 77 16.67 -4.25 17.94
N ASP A 78 16.36 -4.87 16.79
CA ASP A 78 17.31 -5.68 16.02
C ASP A 78 18.45 -4.83 15.43
N TYR A 79 18.14 -3.61 15.01
CA TYR A 79 19.11 -2.64 14.48
C TYR A 79 19.69 -1.72 15.55
N ASN A 80 19.35 -1.93 16.82
CA ASN A 80 19.86 -1.16 17.96
C ASN A 80 19.54 0.35 17.91
N VAL A 81 18.45 0.75 17.25
CA VAL A 81 17.96 2.14 17.22
C VAL A 81 17.50 2.55 18.61
N LYS A 82 18.11 3.59 19.18
CA LYS A 82 17.88 4.01 20.57
C LYS A 82 16.79 5.06 20.73
N LYS A 83 16.43 5.76 19.65
CA LYS A 83 15.50 6.88 19.67
C LYS A 83 14.46 6.68 18.58
N CYS A 84 13.31 6.17 18.97
CA CYS A 84 12.14 6.05 18.11
C CYS A 84 10.96 6.71 18.83
N ASN A 85 10.40 7.77 18.26
CA ASN A 85 9.24 8.47 18.82
C ASN A 85 7.99 8.13 18.01
N VAL A 86 7.06 7.38 18.61
CA VAL A 86 5.84 6.92 17.96
C VAL A 86 4.66 7.79 18.37
N LEU A 87 3.98 8.35 17.37
CA LEU A 87 2.84 9.25 17.50
C LEU A 87 1.64 8.70 16.70
N SER A 88 0.43 9.01 17.16
CA SER A 88 -0.83 8.77 16.44
C SER A 88 -1.58 10.09 16.28
N ALA A 89 -2.10 10.35 15.09
CA ALA A 89 -2.85 11.56 14.79
C ALA A 89 -4.33 11.45 15.13
N ASP A 90 -4.81 10.27 15.57
CA ASP A 90 -6.18 10.02 16.00
C ASP A 90 -7.22 10.52 14.98
N SER A 91 -6.96 10.23 13.69
CA SER A 91 -7.78 10.63 12.55
C SER A 91 -7.90 12.15 12.35
N SER A 92 -6.86 12.92 12.68
CA SER A 92 -6.81 14.38 12.51
C SER A 92 -5.62 14.81 11.65
N LEU A 93 -5.91 15.36 10.47
CA LEU A 93 -4.89 15.92 9.57
C LEU A 93 -4.11 17.07 10.23
N GLU A 94 -4.78 17.96 10.95
CA GLU A 94 -4.12 19.08 11.66
C GLU A 94 -3.11 18.56 12.69
N THR A 95 -3.49 17.50 13.41
CA THR A 95 -2.63 16.84 14.38
C THR A 95 -1.45 16.18 13.67
N GLN A 96 -1.69 15.46 12.56
CA GLN A 96 -0.61 14.79 11.82
C GLN A 96 0.41 15.79 11.26
N ASN A 97 -0.04 16.90 10.67
CA ASN A 97 0.86 17.96 10.18
C ASN A 97 1.69 18.55 11.33
N SER A 98 1.06 18.84 12.47
CA SER A 98 1.78 19.32 13.66
C SER A 98 2.80 18.30 14.18
N GLN A 99 2.51 17.00 14.09
CA GLN A 99 3.44 15.94 14.49
C GLN A 99 4.67 15.91 13.57
N LEU A 100 4.49 16.02 12.25
CA LEU A 100 5.58 16.08 11.28
C LEU A 100 6.53 17.25 11.57
N GLU A 101 5.99 18.46 11.76
CA GLU A 101 6.77 19.64 12.13
C GLU A 101 7.55 19.46 13.44
N ASN A 102 6.91 18.84 14.44
CA ASN A 102 7.52 18.57 15.74
C ASN A 102 8.65 17.53 15.62
N LEU A 103 8.47 16.46 14.84
CA LEU A 103 9.48 15.43 14.61
C LEU A 103 10.73 16.03 13.92
N VAL A 104 10.54 16.92 12.94
CA VAL A 104 11.63 17.68 12.32
C VAL A 104 12.34 18.56 13.37
N THR A 105 11.59 19.30 14.18
CA THR A 105 12.13 20.18 15.23
C THR A 105 12.90 19.40 16.31
N MET A 106 12.48 18.16 16.61
CA MET A 106 13.16 17.25 17.52
C MET A 106 14.48 16.69 16.95
N GLY A 107 14.79 16.97 15.68
CA GLY A 107 16.00 16.50 15.01
C GLY A 107 15.92 15.03 14.61
N CYS A 108 14.72 14.54 14.24
CA CYS A 108 14.62 13.22 13.61
C CYS A 108 15.40 13.21 12.29
N ASP A 109 16.10 12.11 12.03
CA ASP A 109 16.84 11.89 10.79
C ASP A 109 15.92 11.35 9.70
N ALA A 110 14.94 10.55 10.10
CA ALA A 110 13.90 10.02 9.22
C ALA A 110 12.56 9.90 9.95
N ILE A 111 11.48 9.95 9.18
CA ILE A 111 10.10 9.81 9.62
C ILE A 111 9.45 8.64 8.87
N LEU A 112 8.87 7.71 9.61
CA LEU A 112 7.94 6.72 9.08
C LEU A 112 6.52 7.28 9.18
N LEU A 113 5.81 7.35 8.06
CA LEU A 113 4.52 8.02 7.96
C LEU A 113 3.45 7.05 7.42
N ASN A 114 2.34 6.92 8.13
CA ASN A 114 1.10 6.40 7.56
C ASN A 114 0.14 7.60 7.44
N PRO A 115 -0.03 8.21 6.26
CA PRO A 115 -0.88 9.38 6.07
C PRO A 115 -2.34 9.10 6.42
N TYR A 116 -2.95 10.00 7.18
CA TYR A 116 -4.41 10.05 7.34
C TYR A 116 -5.09 10.61 6.07
N ASP A 117 -4.47 11.63 5.46
CA ASP A 117 -4.88 12.24 4.20
C ASP A 117 -3.65 12.47 3.34
N SER A 118 -3.51 11.70 2.26
CA SER A 118 -2.33 11.71 1.38
C SER A 118 -2.07 13.07 0.73
N GLU A 119 -3.12 13.83 0.40
CA GLU A 119 -2.97 15.16 -0.23
C GLU A 119 -2.70 16.24 0.82
N GLY A 120 -3.35 16.11 1.99
CA GLY A 120 -3.27 17.07 3.08
C GLY A 120 -1.90 17.16 3.76
N VAL A 121 -1.12 16.07 3.74
CA VAL A 121 0.21 16.02 4.39
C VAL A 121 1.36 16.49 3.50
N VAL A 122 1.15 16.67 2.19
CA VAL A 122 2.24 16.90 1.20
C VAL A 122 3.12 18.09 1.57
N ASN A 123 2.53 19.20 2.04
CA ASN A 123 3.31 20.38 2.43
C ASN A 123 4.24 20.09 3.62
N ALA A 124 3.73 19.41 4.66
CA ALA A 124 4.52 19.07 5.83
C ALA A 124 5.62 18.04 5.51
N VAL A 125 5.34 17.09 4.61
CA VAL A 125 6.33 16.15 4.07
C VAL A 125 7.42 16.89 3.29
N SER A 126 7.04 17.82 2.41
CA SER A 126 7.99 18.65 1.65
C SER A 126 8.90 19.47 2.57
N ASP A 127 8.35 20.09 3.61
CA ASP A 127 9.13 20.84 4.59
C ASP A 127 10.12 19.95 5.36
N ALA A 128 9.73 18.72 5.73
CA ALA A 128 10.63 17.76 6.35
C ALA A 128 11.78 17.36 5.43
N VAL A 129 11.49 17.03 4.17
CA VAL A 129 12.48 16.65 3.16
C VAL A 129 13.44 17.81 2.86
N ASN A 130 12.93 19.04 2.71
CA ASN A 130 13.75 20.23 2.53
C ASN A 130 14.63 20.54 3.76
N GLY A 131 14.21 20.11 4.95
CA GLY A 131 14.97 20.14 6.19
C GLY A 131 16.05 19.05 6.31
N GLY A 132 16.16 18.14 5.32
CA GLY A 132 17.13 17.04 5.32
C GLY A 132 16.69 15.81 6.11
N VAL A 133 15.39 15.68 6.38
CA VAL A 133 14.76 14.54 7.05
C VAL A 133 14.11 13.64 6.00
N GLY A 134 14.46 12.35 5.98
CA GLY A 134 13.87 11.41 5.03
C GLY A 134 12.45 10.99 5.45
N VAL A 135 11.51 10.94 4.52
CA VAL A 135 10.13 10.50 4.81
C VAL A 135 9.85 9.19 4.07
N PHE A 136 9.41 8.17 4.80
CA PHE A 136 9.13 6.82 4.32
C PHE A 136 7.68 6.48 4.65
N THR A 137 6.88 6.19 3.63
CA THR A 137 5.45 5.93 3.81
C THR A 137 5.16 4.44 4.02
N MET A 138 4.12 4.13 4.79
CA MET A 138 3.69 2.77 5.10
C MET A 138 2.19 2.63 4.85
N ASP A 139 1.78 1.58 4.13
CA ASP A 139 0.38 1.21 3.79
C ASP A 139 -0.38 2.22 2.91
N VAL A 140 -0.27 3.50 3.20
CA VAL A 140 -0.79 4.63 2.41
C VAL A 140 0.38 5.51 2.00
N ASP A 141 0.43 5.91 0.72
CA ASP A 141 1.48 6.78 0.20
C ASP A 141 1.05 8.26 0.14
N CYS A 142 2.02 9.15 0.00
CA CYS A 142 1.82 10.56 -0.29
C CYS A 142 2.95 11.10 -1.18
N GLU A 143 2.67 12.19 -1.90
CA GLU A 143 3.69 12.86 -2.71
C GLU A 143 4.82 13.39 -1.81
N GLY A 144 6.07 13.16 -2.24
CA GLY A 144 7.26 13.60 -1.53
C GLY A 144 7.90 12.54 -0.62
N SER A 145 7.28 11.37 -0.47
CA SER A 145 7.93 10.21 0.17
C SER A 145 9.16 9.75 -0.64
N LEU A 146 10.20 9.30 0.07
CA LEU A 146 11.40 8.72 -0.54
C LEU A 146 11.20 7.26 -0.95
N ALA A 147 10.40 6.54 -0.16
CA ALA A 147 10.02 5.18 -0.40
C ALA A 147 8.65 4.88 0.23
N PHE A 148 7.91 3.98 -0.40
CA PHE A 148 6.60 3.52 0.02
C PHE A 148 6.64 2.01 0.29
N VAL A 149 6.25 1.60 1.50
CA VAL A 149 6.20 0.19 1.93
C VAL A 149 4.75 -0.25 2.07
N ALA A 150 4.29 -1.15 1.21
CA ALA A 150 2.92 -1.65 1.26
C ALA A 150 2.76 -3.00 0.55
N SER A 151 1.58 -3.60 0.72
CA SER A 151 1.13 -4.72 -0.10
C SER A 151 0.80 -4.26 -1.52
N ASP A 152 0.97 -5.15 -2.50
CA ASP A 152 0.33 -4.96 -3.81
C ASP A 152 -1.18 -5.26 -3.71
N ASN A 153 -1.99 -4.20 -3.69
CA ASN A 153 -3.44 -4.32 -3.62
C ASN A 153 -4.06 -4.91 -4.89
N ARG A 154 -3.43 -4.74 -6.06
CA ARG A 154 -3.87 -5.38 -7.29
C ARG A 154 -3.62 -6.88 -7.23
N GLU A 155 -2.50 -7.30 -6.64
CA GLU A 155 -2.21 -8.72 -6.40
C GLU A 155 -3.23 -9.38 -5.46
N ILE A 156 -3.64 -8.71 -4.38
CA ILE A 156 -4.73 -9.18 -3.51
C ILE A 156 -6.00 -9.47 -4.34
N GLY A 157 -6.36 -8.54 -5.24
CA GLY A 157 -7.50 -8.70 -6.14
C GLY A 157 -7.38 -9.92 -7.05
N LYS A 158 -6.20 -10.11 -7.66
CA LYS A 158 -5.92 -11.26 -8.53
C LYS A 158 -6.02 -12.57 -7.77
N MET A 159 -5.41 -12.66 -6.60
CA MET A 159 -5.48 -13.84 -5.73
C MET A 159 -6.92 -14.24 -5.39
N LEU A 160 -7.76 -13.26 -5.03
CA LEU A 160 -9.18 -13.52 -4.79
C LEU A 160 -9.89 -14.07 -6.02
N ALA A 161 -9.62 -13.53 -7.21
CA ALA A 161 -10.22 -14.00 -8.46
C ALA A 161 -9.73 -15.39 -8.85
N GLU A 162 -8.44 -15.66 -8.73
CA GLU A 162 -7.82 -16.97 -9.00
C GLU A 162 -8.46 -18.06 -8.14
N TYR A 163 -8.61 -17.80 -6.84
CA TYR A 163 -9.26 -18.75 -5.93
C TYR A 163 -10.71 -19.01 -6.33
N VAL A 164 -11.49 -17.96 -6.62
CA VAL A 164 -12.90 -18.10 -7.04
C VAL A 164 -13.01 -18.89 -8.35
N ILE A 165 -12.18 -18.58 -9.35
CA ILE A 165 -12.13 -19.31 -10.62
C ILE A 165 -11.81 -20.78 -10.38
N GLU A 166 -10.80 -21.09 -9.55
CA GLU A 166 -10.41 -22.47 -9.25
C GLU A 166 -11.56 -23.23 -8.59
N LYS A 167 -12.19 -22.66 -7.55
CA LYS A 167 -13.27 -23.35 -6.81
C LYS A 167 -14.55 -23.53 -7.61
N LEU A 168 -14.76 -22.70 -8.63
CA LEU A 168 -15.91 -22.79 -9.52
C LEU A 168 -15.59 -23.48 -10.85
N ASP A 169 -14.45 -24.16 -10.98
CA ASP A 169 -14.00 -24.82 -12.22
C ASP A 169 -14.10 -23.88 -13.46
N GLY A 170 -13.84 -22.59 -13.22
CA GLY A 170 -13.87 -21.52 -14.20
C GLY A 170 -15.26 -21.04 -14.66
N LYS A 171 -16.36 -21.48 -14.02
CA LYS A 171 -17.73 -21.08 -14.40
C LYS A 171 -18.66 -20.96 -13.19
N GLY A 172 -19.44 -19.90 -13.13
CA GLY A 172 -20.42 -19.70 -12.07
C GLY A 172 -20.86 -18.25 -11.99
N LYS A 173 -21.86 -18.00 -11.15
CA LYS A 173 -22.39 -16.67 -10.87
C LYS A 173 -21.80 -16.13 -9.60
N ILE A 174 -21.26 -14.92 -9.67
CA ILE A 174 -20.70 -14.24 -8.51
C ILE A 174 -21.34 -12.88 -8.29
N ALA A 175 -21.29 -12.43 -7.05
CA ALA A 175 -21.52 -11.04 -6.71
C ALA A 175 -20.32 -10.45 -5.97
N ILE A 176 -20.20 -9.13 -5.98
CA ILE A 176 -19.11 -8.40 -5.35
C ILE A 176 -19.68 -7.29 -4.46
N ILE A 177 -19.21 -7.21 -3.21
CA ILE A 177 -19.33 -6.00 -2.39
C ILE A 177 -17.98 -5.28 -2.37
N ASP A 178 -17.99 -4.06 -2.90
CA ASP A 178 -16.88 -3.10 -2.88
C ASP A 178 -17.15 -1.99 -1.82
N GLY A 179 -16.17 -1.14 -1.58
CA GLY A 179 -16.19 0.02 -0.70
C GLY A 179 -16.07 1.38 -1.40
N ILE A 180 -15.85 2.48 -0.67
CA ILE A 180 -15.55 3.80 -1.30
C ILE A 180 -14.31 3.66 -2.18
N THR A 181 -14.24 4.44 -3.25
CA THR A 181 -13.09 4.50 -4.15
C THR A 181 -11.89 5.14 -3.45
N VAL A 182 -11.24 4.39 -2.58
CA VAL A 182 -9.84 4.59 -2.16
C VAL A 182 -8.96 3.74 -3.08
N SER A 183 -7.69 4.14 -3.27
CA SER A 183 -6.78 3.49 -4.22
C SER A 183 -6.66 1.98 -3.98
N SER A 184 -6.50 1.56 -2.72
CA SER A 184 -6.35 0.14 -2.36
C SER A 184 -7.52 -0.73 -2.81
N LEU A 185 -8.76 -0.32 -2.51
CA LEU A 185 -9.95 -1.10 -2.91
C LEU A 185 -10.17 -1.06 -4.41
N LYS A 186 -9.91 0.08 -5.05
CA LYS A 186 -9.93 0.19 -6.50
C LYS A 186 -8.94 -0.79 -7.14
N ASP A 187 -7.71 -0.84 -6.65
CA ASP A 187 -6.67 -1.73 -7.18
C ASP A 187 -7.04 -3.21 -6.99
N ARG A 188 -7.63 -3.57 -5.84
CA ARG A 188 -8.17 -4.92 -5.59
C ARG A 188 -9.26 -5.27 -6.60
N THR A 189 -10.25 -4.39 -6.79
CA THR A 189 -11.32 -4.63 -7.77
C THR A 189 -10.77 -4.71 -9.18
N GLU A 190 -9.84 -3.84 -9.57
CA GLU A 190 -9.22 -3.89 -10.90
C GLU A 190 -8.40 -5.15 -11.14
N GLY A 191 -7.62 -5.60 -10.15
CA GLY A 191 -6.87 -6.86 -10.21
C GLY A 191 -7.80 -8.07 -10.30
N PHE A 192 -8.87 -8.07 -9.52
CA PHE A 192 -9.90 -9.11 -9.57
C PHE A 192 -10.54 -9.19 -10.97
N MET A 193 -10.98 -8.04 -11.50
CA MET A 193 -11.58 -7.94 -12.84
C MET A 193 -10.61 -8.28 -13.96
N GLU A 194 -9.29 -8.07 -13.78
CA GLU A 194 -8.27 -8.44 -14.76
C GLU A 194 -8.23 -9.95 -14.99
N VAL A 195 -8.17 -10.74 -13.91
CA VAL A 195 -8.12 -12.21 -13.98
C VAL A 195 -9.42 -12.79 -14.52
N LEU A 196 -10.57 -12.22 -14.17
CA LEU A 196 -11.87 -12.73 -14.62
C LEU A 196 -12.08 -12.70 -16.13
N LYS A 197 -11.41 -11.81 -16.87
CA LYS A 197 -11.59 -11.66 -18.34
C LYS A 197 -11.37 -12.95 -19.12
N GLU A 198 -10.54 -13.84 -18.61
CA GLU A 198 -10.21 -15.12 -19.26
C GLU A 198 -11.05 -16.29 -18.74
N SER A 199 -11.97 -16.03 -17.81
CA SER A 199 -12.83 -17.03 -17.18
C SER A 199 -14.25 -17.06 -17.77
N GLY A 200 -15.02 -18.11 -17.42
CA GLY A 200 -16.45 -18.21 -17.70
C GLY A 200 -17.33 -17.75 -16.54
N ILE A 201 -16.79 -16.94 -15.62
CA ILE A 201 -17.51 -16.38 -14.47
C ILE A 201 -18.44 -15.25 -14.93
N GLU A 202 -19.68 -15.26 -14.42
CA GLU A 202 -20.68 -14.20 -14.63
C GLU A 202 -20.81 -13.36 -13.36
N ILE A 203 -20.57 -12.06 -13.45
CA ILE A 203 -20.85 -11.13 -12.35
C ILE A 203 -22.32 -10.70 -12.44
N VAL A 204 -23.16 -11.19 -11.53
CA VAL A 204 -24.61 -10.88 -11.53
C VAL A 204 -24.94 -9.60 -10.76
N ALA A 205 -24.06 -9.18 -9.86
CA ALA A 205 -24.18 -7.93 -9.13
C ALA A 205 -22.82 -7.43 -8.60
N GLU A 206 -22.64 -6.12 -8.62
CA GLU A 206 -21.55 -5.41 -7.96
C GLU A 206 -22.16 -4.22 -7.24
N GLN A 207 -21.86 -4.05 -5.95
CA GLN A 207 -22.35 -2.92 -5.17
C GLN A 207 -21.21 -2.25 -4.41
N GLN A 208 -21.09 -0.95 -4.64
CA GLN A 208 -20.16 -0.10 -3.94
C GLN A 208 -20.81 0.42 -2.65
N THR A 209 -20.22 0.08 -1.51
CA THR A 209 -20.74 0.46 -0.19
C THR A 209 -19.81 1.50 0.43
N ALA A 210 -20.27 2.30 1.39
CA ALA A 210 -19.43 3.38 1.94
C ALA A 210 -18.37 2.87 2.94
N HIS A 211 -17.82 1.67 2.71
CA HIS A 211 -17.08 0.83 3.68
C HIS A 211 -17.85 0.53 4.98
N ALA A 212 -19.10 0.97 5.11
CA ALA A 212 -19.88 0.83 6.32
C ALA A 212 -20.57 -0.54 6.34
N ARG A 213 -20.30 -1.31 7.39
CA ARG A 213 -20.84 -2.66 7.61
C ARG A 213 -22.36 -2.74 7.38
N ASP A 214 -23.13 -1.80 7.91
CA ASP A 214 -24.59 -1.80 7.77
C ASP A 214 -25.04 -1.63 6.32
N THR A 215 -24.36 -0.76 5.55
CA THR A 215 -24.67 -0.57 4.12
C THR A 215 -24.25 -1.77 3.28
N ALA A 216 -23.15 -2.42 3.64
CA ALA A 216 -22.70 -3.65 3.02
C ALA A 216 -23.66 -4.81 3.29
N LEU A 217 -24.16 -4.93 4.52
CA LEU A 217 -25.13 -5.95 4.91
C LEU A 217 -26.43 -5.80 4.11
N ALA A 218 -27.01 -4.60 4.08
CA ALA A 218 -28.25 -4.35 3.33
C ALA A 218 -28.08 -4.63 1.83
N SER A 219 -26.93 -4.30 1.26
CA SER A 219 -26.62 -4.59 -0.15
C SER A 219 -26.50 -6.09 -0.39
N ALA A 220 -25.81 -6.81 0.50
CA ALA A 220 -25.67 -8.26 0.41
C ALA A 220 -27.02 -9.00 0.52
N GLU A 221 -27.89 -8.60 1.45
CA GLU A 221 -29.24 -9.15 1.58
C GLU A 221 -30.07 -8.97 0.30
N ASN A 222 -30.03 -7.77 -0.30
CA ASN A 222 -30.75 -7.48 -1.54
C ASN A 222 -30.21 -8.32 -2.72
N ILE A 223 -28.89 -8.47 -2.81
CA ILE A 223 -28.25 -9.28 -3.86
C ILE A 223 -28.65 -10.75 -3.73
N LEU A 224 -28.59 -11.31 -2.51
CA LEU A 224 -28.97 -12.69 -2.24
C LEU A 224 -30.45 -12.95 -2.54
N GLN A 225 -31.33 -11.98 -2.27
CA GLN A 225 -32.74 -12.08 -2.60
C GLN A 225 -32.98 -12.05 -4.11
N ALA A 226 -32.26 -11.20 -4.85
CA ALA A 226 -32.40 -11.04 -6.29
C ALA A 226 -31.75 -12.18 -7.09
N ASN A 227 -30.71 -12.79 -6.54
CA ASN A 227 -29.88 -13.81 -7.18
C ASN A 227 -29.70 -15.02 -6.24
N PRO A 228 -30.75 -15.83 -6.02
CA PRO A 228 -30.69 -16.97 -5.09
C PRO A 228 -29.79 -18.12 -5.60
N ASP A 229 -29.27 -18.03 -6.82
CA ASP A 229 -28.42 -19.02 -7.49
C ASP A 229 -26.96 -18.56 -7.65
N ILE A 230 -26.49 -17.60 -6.83
CA ILE A 230 -25.07 -17.24 -6.80
C ILE A 230 -24.23 -18.37 -6.19
N ASP A 231 -23.06 -18.61 -6.79
CA ASP A 231 -22.10 -19.62 -6.37
C ASP A 231 -21.05 -19.03 -5.42
N ALA A 232 -20.65 -17.77 -5.64
CA ALA A 232 -19.73 -17.04 -4.77
C ALA A 232 -20.16 -15.60 -4.51
N PHE A 233 -19.77 -15.08 -3.36
CA PHE A 233 -19.96 -13.69 -2.99
C PHE A 233 -18.66 -13.11 -2.42
N VAL A 234 -18.05 -12.23 -3.21
CA VAL A 234 -16.71 -11.71 -3.02
C VAL A 234 -16.74 -10.44 -2.17
N GLY A 235 -16.08 -10.50 -1.02
CA GLY A 235 -15.72 -9.33 -0.24
C GLY A 235 -14.26 -8.96 -0.50
N ILE A 236 -13.99 -7.72 -0.89
CA ILE A 236 -12.63 -7.22 -1.17
C ILE A 236 -11.93 -6.57 0.05
N ASN A 237 -12.62 -6.56 1.20
CA ASN A 237 -12.10 -6.15 2.50
C ASN A 237 -12.84 -6.88 3.64
N GLU A 238 -12.39 -6.70 4.88
CA GLU A 238 -12.94 -7.37 6.07
C GLU A 238 -14.42 -7.03 6.30
N ASN A 239 -14.76 -5.74 6.13
CA ASN A 239 -16.12 -5.26 6.35
C ASN A 239 -17.12 -5.85 5.35
N SER A 240 -16.71 -5.98 4.08
CA SER A 240 -17.51 -6.58 3.01
C SER A 240 -17.67 -8.09 3.23
N GLY A 241 -16.57 -8.81 3.48
CA GLY A 241 -16.60 -10.26 3.70
C GLY A 241 -17.49 -10.67 4.86
N MET A 242 -17.36 -10.01 6.01
CA MET A 242 -18.17 -10.36 7.18
C MET A 242 -19.63 -9.82 7.07
N ALA A 243 -19.91 -8.81 6.23
CA ALA A 243 -21.27 -8.38 5.90
C ALA A 243 -21.99 -9.42 5.04
N ILE A 244 -21.30 -9.94 4.02
CA ILE A 244 -21.75 -11.05 3.20
C ILE A 244 -22.03 -12.28 4.07
N LEU A 245 -21.12 -12.64 4.97
CA LEU A 245 -21.32 -13.74 5.91
C LEU A 245 -22.58 -13.56 6.78
N SER A 246 -22.81 -12.35 7.27
CA SER A 246 -23.99 -12.03 8.07
C SER A 246 -25.27 -12.22 7.25
N ALA A 247 -25.30 -11.73 6.01
CA ALA A 247 -26.44 -11.90 5.09
C ALA A 247 -26.69 -13.38 4.74
N ALA A 248 -25.63 -14.12 4.42
CA ALA A 248 -25.70 -15.56 4.12
C ALA A 248 -26.22 -16.37 5.31
N THR A 249 -25.77 -16.03 6.52
CA THR A 249 -26.23 -16.65 7.77
C THR A 249 -27.73 -16.39 7.99
N SER A 250 -28.18 -15.15 7.82
CA SER A 250 -29.61 -14.79 7.92
C SER A 250 -30.48 -15.49 6.87
N ALA A 251 -29.94 -15.71 5.67
CA ALA A 251 -30.60 -16.47 4.60
C ALA A 251 -30.45 -18.00 4.75
N ASN A 252 -29.72 -18.48 5.77
CA ASN A 252 -29.40 -19.88 5.99
C ASN A 252 -28.70 -20.56 4.79
N LEU A 253 -27.85 -19.80 4.09
CA LEU A 253 -26.99 -20.27 3.00
C LEU A 253 -25.66 -20.75 3.58
N LYS A 254 -25.38 -22.04 3.43
CA LYS A 254 -24.17 -22.69 3.99
C LYS A 254 -23.12 -23.03 2.95
N ASP A 255 -23.52 -23.11 1.69
CA ASP A 255 -22.66 -23.56 0.59
C ASP A 255 -22.18 -22.38 -0.28
N LEU A 256 -22.49 -21.15 0.10
CA LEU A 256 -22.04 -19.95 -0.60
C LEU A 256 -20.54 -19.75 -0.37
N LEU A 257 -19.75 -19.67 -1.45
CA LEU A 257 -18.34 -19.35 -1.35
C LEU A 257 -18.16 -17.87 -1.01
N ILE A 258 -17.57 -17.56 0.14
CA ILE A 258 -17.37 -16.19 0.61
C ILE A 258 -15.87 -15.91 0.70
N THR A 259 -15.46 -14.72 0.27
CA THR A 259 -14.08 -14.22 0.42
C THR A 259 -13.99 -13.02 1.34
N THR A 260 -12.79 -12.74 1.87
CA THR A 260 -12.50 -11.56 2.69
C THR A 260 -11.04 -11.10 2.49
N VAL A 261 -10.62 -10.01 3.12
CA VAL A 261 -9.21 -9.57 3.18
C VAL A 261 -8.91 -9.14 4.62
N ASP A 262 -7.63 -9.23 5.00
CA ASP A 262 -7.04 -8.89 6.29
C ASP A 262 -7.23 -9.91 7.42
N ALA A 263 -6.18 -10.15 8.19
CA ALA A 263 -6.15 -11.10 9.30
C ALA A 263 -6.77 -10.52 10.59
N THR A 264 -8.04 -10.11 10.52
CA THR A 264 -8.78 -9.69 11.71
C THR A 264 -9.28 -10.91 12.49
N SER A 265 -9.54 -10.73 13.79
CA SER A 265 -10.09 -11.78 14.65
C SER A 265 -11.37 -12.39 14.08
N GLU A 266 -12.30 -11.55 13.58
CA GLU A 266 -13.57 -11.99 12.99
C GLU A 266 -13.33 -12.83 11.71
N ASN A 267 -12.47 -12.36 10.81
CA ASN A 267 -12.13 -13.07 9.58
C ASN A 267 -11.48 -14.42 9.88
N MET A 268 -10.50 -14.45 10.79
CA MET A 268 -9.80 -15.69 11.13
C MET A 268 -10.73 -16.71 11.79
N ALA A 269 -11.62 -16.26 12.68
CA ALA A 269 -12.64 -17.13 13.27
C ALA A 269 -13.60 -17.68 12.20
N ALA A 270 -14.04 -16.85 11.25
CA ALA A 270 -14.94 -17.27 10.19
C ALA A 270 -14.31 -18.30 9.23
N ILE A 271 -13.02 -18.14 8.90
CA ILE A 271 -12.26 -19.10 8.08
C ILE A 271 -12.04 -20.40 8.85
N ARG A 272 -11.60 -20.33 10.11
CA ARG A 272 -11.43 -21.49 11.01
C ARG A 272 -12.73 -22.31 11.11
N ASP A 273 -13.86 -21.63 11.26
CA ASP A 273 -15.18 -22.24 11.35
C ASP A 273 -15.70 -22.78 10.01
N GLY A 274 -15.02 -22.50 8.88
CA GLY A 274 -15.42 -22.88 7.54
C GLY A 274 -16.62 -22.10 6.99
N LYS A 275 -16.89 -20.92 7.53
CA LYS A 275 -17.98 -20.03 7.10
C LYS A 275 -17.54 -19.05 6.00
N VAL A 276 -16.24 -18.79 5.92
CA VAL A 276 -15.59 -18.05 4.83
C VAL A 276 -14.54 -18.98 4.21
N ALA A 277 -14.50 -19.03 2.88
CA ALA A 277 -13.70 -20.00 2.15
C ALA A 277 -12.22 -19.62 2.14
N VAL A 278 -11.94 -18.33 1.91
CA VAL A 278 -10.58 -17.79 1.85
C VAL A 278 -10.56 -16.32 2.25
N GLY A 279 -9.45 -15.88 2.82
CA GLY A 279 -9.06 -14.49 2.87
C GLY A 279 -7.69 -14.29 2.23
N VAL A 280 -7.34 -13.04 1.93
CA VAL A 280 -5.95 -12.67 1.64
C VAL A 280 -5.45 -11.81 2.79
N SER A 281 -4.36 -12.23 3.44
CA SER A 281 -3.71 -11.48 4.51
C SER A 281 -2.67 -10.55 3.93
N GLN A 282 -2.67 -9.33 4.45
CA GLN A 282 -1.51 -8.45 4.41
C GLN A 282 -0.59 -8.74 5.62
N ASP A 283 0.64 -8.22 5.58
CA ASP A 283 1.59 -8.30 6.70
C ASP A 283 2.00 -6.89 7.18
N PRO A 284 1.17 -6.22 7.98
CA PRO A 284 1.48 -4.89 8.53
C PRO A 284 2.74 -4.89 9.40
N TYR A 285 3.04 -5.99 10.09
CA TYR A 285 4.26 -6.12 10.88
C TYR A 285 5.50 -5.99 9.99
N GLN A 286 5.53 -6.69 8.85
CA GLN A 286 6.62 -6.57 7.88
C GLN A 286 6.66 -5.20 7.22
N MET A 287 5.52 -4.52 7.00
CA MET A 287 5.53 -3.14 6.51
C MET A 287 6.28 -2.22 7.48
N GLY A 288 5.94 -2.27 8.76
CA GLY A 288 6.60 -1.49 9.80
C GLY A 288 8.10 -1.83 9.93
N TYR A 289 8.43 -3.12 9.92
CA TYR A 289 9.80 -3.59 10.02
C TYR A 289 10.66 -3.09 8.84
N LYS A 290 10.18 -3.29 7.60
CA LYS A 290 10.89 -2.88 6.38
C LYS A 290 11.00 -1.37 6.24
N ALA A 291 10.02 -0.60 6.73
CA ALA A 291 10.10 0.85 6.72
C ALA A 291 11.27 1.37 7.57
N VAL A 292 11.53 0.74 8.73
CA VAL A 292 12.74 1.01 9.51
C VAL A 292 14.00 0.67 8.70
N GLU A 293 14.05 -0.49 8.02
CA GLU A 293 15.20 -0.88 7.19
C GLU A 293 15.52 0.16 6.11
N GLN A 294 14.49 0.67 5.41
CA GLN A 294 14.67 1.70 4.39
C GLN A 294 15.16 3.03 4.99
N ALA A 295 14.57 3.46 6.10
CA ALA A 295 14.97 4.68 6.77
C ALA A 295 16.44 4.62 7.24
N LEU A 296 16.87 3.49 7.80
CA LEU A 296 18.25 3.27 8.22
C LEU A 296 19.20 3.22 7.02
N ALA A 297 18.86 2.49 5.96
CA ALA A 297 19.68 2.42 4.75
C ALA A 297 19.93 3.81 4.16
N TRP A 298 18.89 4.64 4.05
CA TRP A 298 19.02 6.01 3.55
C TRP A 298 19.89 6.90 4.47
N CYS A 299 19.73 6.77 5.79
CA CYS A 299 20.54 7.50 6.78
C CYS A 299 22.02 7.06 6.78
N GLU A 300 22.31 5.85 6.34
CA GLU A 300 23.67 5.32 6.09
C GLU A 300 24.24 5.76 4.73
N GLY A 301 23.50 6.54 3.94
CA GLY A 301 23.91 7.01 2.62
C GLY A 301 23.75 5.98 1.50
N LYS A 302 22.93 4.95 1.72
CA LYS A 302 22.58 3.96 0.68
C LYS A 302 21.37 4.44 -0.11
N ASP A 303 21.27 3.98 -1.35
CA ASP A 303 20.06 4.16 -2.15
C ASP A 303 18.91 3.32 -1.58
N VAL A 304 17.69 3.83 -1.74
CA VAL A 304 16.45 3.14 -1.35
C VAL A 304 15.55 2.94 -2.56
N GLU A 305 14.83 1.83 -2.57
CA GLU A 305 13.81 1.55 -3.58
C GLU A 305 12.61 2.46 -3.35
N LYS A 306 11.95 2.91 -4.43
CA LYS A 306 10.76 3.77 -4.30
C LYS A 306 9.54 3.02 -3.78
N PHE A 307 9.42 1.74 -4.12
CA PHE A 307 8.33 0.89 -3.66
C PHE A 307 8.90 -0.41 -3.12
N ILE A 308 8.57 -0.72 -1.88
CA ILE A 308 8.96 -1.95 -1.21
C ILE A 308 7.70 -2.76 -1.03
N GLU A 309 7.56 -3.78 -1.85
CA GLU A 309 6.44 -4.71 -1.79
C GLU A 309 6.55 -5.59 -0.54
N VAL A 310 5.45 -5.68 0.21
CA VAL A 310 5.27 -6.68 1.26
C VAL A 310 4.38 -7.79 0.72
N PRO A 311 4.86 -9.05 0.68
CA PRO A 311 4.06 -10.16 0.18
C PRO A 311 2.73 -10.33 0.92
N VAL A 312 1.72 -10.75 0.17
CA VAL A 312 0.40 -11.12 0.69
C VAL A 312 0.21 -12.64 0.62
N GLU A 313 -0.62 -13.17 1.50
CA GLU A 313 -0.76 -14.62 1.68
C GLU A 313 -2.23 -15.04 1.69
N TYR A 314 -2.55 -16.19 1.09
CA TYR A 314 -3.86 -16.79 1.30
C TYR A 314 -4.02 -17.19 2.77
N MET A 315 -5.19 -16.90 3.33
CA MET A 315 -5.68 -17.45 4.58
C MET A 315 -6.83 -18.39 4.27
N ASP A 316 -6.64 -19.67 4.51
CA ASP A 316 -7.68 -20.67 4.36
C ASP A 316 -7.69 -21.61 5.57
N LYS A 317 -8.59 -22.58 5.57
CA LYS A 317 -8.76 -23.48 6.69
C LYS A 317 -7.50 -24.29 7.03
N ASP A 318 -6.62 -24.53 6.06
CA ASP A 318 -5.45 -25.39 6.23
C ASP A 318 -4.32 -24.65 6.96
N ASN A 319 -4.19 -23.34 6.74
CA ASN A 319 -3.13 -22.53 7.35
C ASN A 319 -3.62 -21.53 8.41
N ILE A 320 -4.92 -21.39 8.64
CA ILE A 320 -5.46 -20.33 9.51
C ILE A 320 -4.89 -20.31 10.93
N GLN A 321 -4.49 -21.47 11.47
CA GLN A 321 -3.92 -21.53 12.81
C GLN A 321 -2.57 -20.79 12.89
N GLU A 322 -1.79 -20.78 11.82
CA GLU A 322 -0.51 -20.06 11.76
C GLU A 322 -0.74 -18.55 11.85
N PHE A 323 -1.78 -18.04 11.18
CA PHE A 323 -2.22 -16.65 11.29
C PHE A 323 -2.72 -16.33 12.70
N ILE A 324 -3.57 -17.18 13.29
CA ILE A 324 -4.06 -16.97 14.66
C ILE A 324 -2.91 -16.86 15.66
N ASP A 325 -1.91 -17.74 15.56
CA ASP A 325 -0.75 -17.73 16.46
C ASP A 325 0.14 -16.49 16.22
N ARG A 326 0.33 -16.09 14.96
CA ARG A 326 1.08 -14.88 14.57
C ARG A 326 0.40 -13.62 15.11
N GLU A 327 -0.88 -13.42 14.80
CA GLU A 327 -1.66 -12.23 15.15
C GLU A 327 -1.87 -12.12 16.68
N LYS A 328 -1.89 -13.25 17.40
CA LYS A 328 -1.85 -13.26 18.87
C LYS A 328 -0.59 -12.61 19.43
N GLY A 329 0.56 -12.81 18.79
CA GLY A 329 1.79 -12.07 19.10
C GLY A 329 1.62 -10.55 18.96
N TYR A 330 0.71 -10.13 18.08
CA TYR A 330 0.35 -8.74 17.86
C TYR A 330 -0.77 -8.22 18.77
N GLY A 331 -1.33 -9.06 19.63
CA GLY A 331 -2.39 -8.69 20.58
C GLY A 331 -3.80 -8.83 20.00
N VAL A 332 -3.93 -9.53 18.87
CA VAL A 332 -5.22 -9.91 18.29
C VAL A 332 -5.61 -11.27 18.86
N GLU A 333 -6.66 -11.31 19.67
CA GLU A 333 -7.19 -12.57 20.20
C GLU A 333 -8.36 -13.04 19.34
N VAL A 334 -8.31 -14.31 18.94
CA VAL A 334 -9.39 -14.99 18.23
C VAL A 334 -10.16 -15.85 19.23
N GLU A 335 -11.43 -15.50 19.45
CA GLU A 335 -12.33 -16.23 20.34
C GLU A 335 -12.80 -17.58 19.74
#